data_AF-A0A348XH72-F1
#
_entry.id   AF-A0A348XH72-F1
#
_cell.length_a   1.000
_cell.length_b   1.000
_cell.length_c   1.000
_cell.angle_alpha   90.00
_cell.angle_beta   90.00
_cell.angle_gamma   90.00
#
_symmetry.space_group_name_H-M   'P 1'
#
loop_
_entity.id
_entity.type
_entity.pdbx_description
1 polymer ?
#
loop_
_entity_poly.entity_id
_entity_poly.type
_entity_poly.pdbx_seq_one_letter_code
_entity_poly.pdbx_strand_id
1 'polypeptide(L)'
;MSMDQITRRDFLRFGACTAVGTSSLAHTLFNLRQVNAAAANSDPTDYKALVCVFLFGGNDSANMLIPADASQHAIYAAARQNLTLPLDALQLLNSPDAAGRLYGLHPAMAGMAGLVNRGDAAMVANLGTLLAPVTLDDFRNGSSALPPQLFSHNDQQVLWQTSVRHSPAHYHSSGWGGRIADLLHSVHNDSTISMNLSMSGNNFFQTGKSVLPVPVSGDRRSDFRLRTSWRTDDKTKFETVKGMFDRTHDNLLERTFSDVNNTAIETSELFNVAMEGATDFENFPNSGLGQQLRSAARVIEQREALGMRRQIFFCATGGFDTHGDQLGAHAGLLGGLSGALTAFQDTMESLGVSNNVTTFTASDFGRTFISNGRG
;
A
#
# COMPACT_ATOMS: atom_id res chain seq x y z
N MET A 1 7.61 -16.98 49.71
CA MET A 1 7.27 -16.57 48.34
C MET A 1 6.78 -17.79 47.61
N SER A 2 5.49 -17.84 47.30
CA SER A 2 4.88 -18.94 46.54
C SER A 2 5.33 -18.80 45.08
N MET A 3 5.94 -19.84 44.52
CA MET A 3 6.08 -19.96 43.06
C MET A 3 4.67 -20.25 42.52
N ASP A 4 4.08 -19.30 41.79
CA ASP A 4 2.85 -19.58 41.05
C ASP A 4 3.13 -20.72 40.06
N GLN A 5 2.53 -21.88 40.33
CA GLN A 5 2.63 -23.04 39.47
C GLN A 5 1.83 -22.75 38.19
N ILE A 6 2.54 -22.59 37.08
CA ILE A 6 1.93 -22.51 35.74
C ILE A 6 1.06 -23.75 35.56
N THR A 7 -0.26 -23.57 35.50
CA THR A 7 -1.17 -24.70 35.36
C THR A 7 -1.13 -25.21 33.92
N ARG A 8 -1.53 -26.47 33.70
CA ARG A 8 -1.69 -27.03 32.34
C ARG A 8 -2.59 -26.16 31.46
N ARG A 9 -3.57 -25.48 32.04
CA ARG A 9 -4.47 -24.56 31.33
C ARG A 9 -3.73 -23.28 30.92
N ASP A 10 -2.86 -22.75 31.78
CA ASP A 10 -2.02 -21.60 31.45
C ASP A 10 -1.03 -21.98 30.34
N PHE A 11 -0.37 -23.14 30.43
CA PHE A 11 0.54 -23.62 29.38
C PHE A 11 -0.16 -23.80 28.02
N LEU A 12 -1.37 -24.36 27.99
CA LEU A 12 -2.13 -24.51 26.73
C LEU A 12 -2.61 -23.17 26.18
N ARG A 13 -3.00 -22.23 27.05
CA ARG A 13 -3.43 -20.89 26.66
C ARG A 13 -2.25 -20.06 26.13
N PHE A 14 -1.12 -20.09 26.82
CA PHE A 14 0.12 -19.48 26.35
C PHE A 14 0.61 -20.16 25.07
N GLY A 15 0.60 -21.50 24.99
CA GLY A 15 0.98 -22.25 23.79
C GLY A 15 0.12 -21.92 22.57
N ALA A 16 -1.20 -21.80 22.73
CA ALA A 16 -2.11 -21.43 21.65
C ALA A 16 -1.93 -19.97 21.20
N CYS A 17 -1.80 -19.02 22.13
CA CYS A 17 -1.54 -17.61 21.80
C CYS A 17 -0.17 -17.42 21.15
N THR A 18 0.84 -18.16 21.61
CA THR A 18 2.19 -18.14 21.02
C THR A 18 2.17 -18.77 19.63
N ALA A 19 1.48 -19.90 19.44
CA ALA A 19 1.35 -20.56 18.16
C ALA A 19 0.70 -19.69 17.07
N VAL A 20 -0.30 -18.86 17.40
CA VAL A 20 -0.94 -17.93 16.45
C VAL A 20 -0.04 -16.74 16.10
N GLY A 21 0.74 -16.24 17.07
CA GLY A 21 1.70 -15.15 16.83
C GLY A 21 2.98 -15.60 16.13
N THR A 22 3.46 -16.81 16.41
CA THR A 22 4.65 -17.38 15.77
C THR A 22 4.34 -18.05 14.44
N SER A 23 3.11 -18.54 14.21
CA SER A 23 2.75 -19.11 12.91
C SER A 23 2.73 -18.04 11.84
N SER A 24 2.18 -16.85 12.06
CA SER A 24 2.18 -15.77 11.05
C SER A 24 3.58 -15.26 10.70
N LEU A 25 4.47 -15.12 11.68
CA LEU A 25 5.88 -14.75 11.47
C LEU A 25 6.70 -15.89 10.87
N ALA A 26 6.53 -17.13 11.34
CA ALA A 26 7.20 -18.30 10.79
C ALA A 26 6.70 -18.58 9.38
N HIS A 27 5.39 -18.52 9.11
CA HIS A 27 4.82 -18.66 7.76
C HIS A 27 5.31 -17.55 6.84
N THR A 28 5.37 -16.29 7.29
CA THR A 28 5.93 -15.21 6.47
C THR A 28 7.41 -15.46 6.17
N LEU A 29 8.24 -15.80 7.16
CA LEU A 29 9.67 -16.10 6.94
C LEU A 29 9.89 -17.37 6.11
N PHE A 30 9.08 -18.41 6.30
CA PHE A 30 9.16 -19.67 5.56
C PHE A 30 8.63 -19.50 4.13
N ASN A 31 7.58 -18.71 3.92
CA ASN A 31 7.08 -18.32 2.60
C ASN A 31 8.09 -17.41 1.90
N LEU A 32 8.74 -16.46 2.58
CA LEU A 32 9.81 -15.64 1.98
C LEU A 32 11.04 -16.47 1.63
N ARG A 33 11.41 -17.46 2.46
CA ARG A 33 12.48 -18.41 2.15
C ARG A 33 12.10 -19.37 1.04
N GLN A 34 10.85 -19.82 0.98
CA GLN A 34 10.33 -20.62 -0.14
C GLN A 34 10.24 -19.79 -1.42
N VAL A 35 9.83 -18.53 -1.36
CA VAL A 35 9.81 -17.61 -2.51
C VAL A 35 11.23 -17.37 -2.99
N ASN A 36 12.19 -17.12 -2.10
CA ASN A 36 13.60 -17.03 -2.48
C ASN A 36 14.14 -18.34 -3.06
N ALA A 37 13.76 -19.50 -2.51
CA ALA A 37 14.20 -20.81 -3.00
C ALA A 37 13.50 -21.23 -4.31
N ALA A 38 12.24 -20.84 -4.51
CA ALA A 38 11.46 -21.08 -5.71
C ALA A 38 11.87 -20.14 -6.85
N ALA A 39 12.13 -18.86 -6.54
CA ALA A 39 12.74 -17.91 -7.47
C ALA A 39 14.18 -18.32 -7.86
N ALA A 40 14.89 -19.04 -6.98
CA ALA A 40 16.21 -19.60 -7.30
C ALA A 40 16.16 -20.92 -8.11
N ASN A 41 15.05 -21.66 -8.08
CA ASN A 41 14.93 -22.98 -8.71
C ASN A 41 14.09 -23.00 -10.01
N SER A 42 13.37 -21.92 -10.30
CA SER A 42 12.62 -21.74 -11.55
C SER A 42 12.44 -20.25 -11.81
N ASP A 43 12.80 -19.76 -13.00
CA ASP A 43 12.45 -18.39 -13.39
C ASP A 43 10.92 -18.34 -13.58
N PRO A 44 10.15 -17.72 -12.66
CA PRO A 44 8.71 -17.71 -12.74
C PRO A 44 8.28 -16.92 -13.97
N THR A 45 7.54 -17.57 -14.87
CA THR A 45 7.03 -16.94 -16.10
C THR A 45 5.71 -16.20 -15.89
N ASP A 46 5.18 -16.22 -14.66
CA ASP A 46 3.91 -15.61 -14.31
C ASP A 46 4.03 -14.10 -14.07
N TYR A 47 2.89 -13.40 -14.03
CA TYR A 47 2.81 -12.01 -13.61
C TYR A 47 2.41 -11.90 -12.14
N LYS A 48 3.03 -10.98 -11.39
CA LYS A 48 2.58 -10.59 -10.04
C LYS A 48 2.74 -9.09 -9.80
N ALA A 49 1.72 -8.49 -9.22
CA ALA A 49 1.74 -7.08 -8.85
C ALA A 49 1.32 -6.85 -7.40
N LEU A 50 1.90 -5.81 -6.81
CA LEU A 50 1.57 -5.34 -5.47
C LEU A 50 1.08 -3.90 -5.57
N VAL A 51 -0.08 -3.58 -5.00
CA VAL A 51 -0.66 -2.23 -5.01
C VAL A 51 -0.84 -1.76 -3.56
N CYS A 52 -0.01 -0.79 -3.16
CA CYS A 52 -0.14 -0.13 -1.87
C CYS A 52 -1.10 1.06 -2.00
N VAL A 53 -2.15 1.10 -1.18
CA VAL A 53 -3.03 2.27 -1.03
C VAL A 53 -2.81 2.88 0.36
N PHE A 54 -2.00 3.94 0.42
CA PHE A 54 -1.67 4.58 1.69
C PHE A 54 -2.70 5.64 2.09
N LEU A 55 -3.17 5.59 3.33
CA LEU A 55 -4.19 6.46 3.92
C LEU A 55 -3.51 7.45 4.88
N PHE A 56 -3.22 8.65 4.40
CA PHE A 56 -2.52 9.68 5.19
C PHE A 56 -3.46 10.34 6.22
N GLY A 57 -3.05 10.32 7.50
CA GLY A 57 -3.71 11.08 8.57
C GLY A 57 -4.27 10.24 9.74
N GLY A 58 -3.97 8.95 9.81
CA GLY A 58 -4.36 8.10 10.93
C GLY A 58 -5.78 7.55 10.79
N ASN A 59 -6.00 6.65 9.82
CA ASN A 59 -7.33 6.11 9.54
C ASN A 59 -7.93 5.41 10.78
N ASP A 60 -9.11 5.85 11.18
CA ASP A 60 -9.86 5.27 12.29
C ASP A 60 -10.43 3.89 11.92
N SER A 61 -9.61 2.86 12.11
CA SER A 61 -10.02 1.47 11.86
C SER A 61 -11.16 1.00 12.76
N ALA A 62 -11.34 1.60 13.94
CA ALA A 62 -12.40 1.23 14.88
C ALA A 62 -13.79 1.68 14.41
N ASN A 63 -13.87 2.75 13.61
CA ASN A 63 -15.08 3.11 12.85
C ASN A 63 -15.10 2.54 11.43
N MET A 64 -14.10 1.73 11.03
CA MET A 64 -14.07 1.06 9.73
C MET A 64 -14.60 -0.37 9.80
N LEU A 65 -14.15 -1.15 10.79
CA LEU A 65 -14.54 -2.53 11.05
C LEU A 65 -15.10 -2.62 12.48
N ILE A 66 -16.40 -2.89 12.59
CA ILE A 66 -17.16 -2.72 13.82
C ILE A 66 -17.78 -4.05 14.22
N PRO A 67 -17.73 -4.46 15.50
CA PRO A 67 -18.45 -5.64 15.97
C PRO A 67 -19.94 -5.52 15.71
N ALA A 68 -20.55 -6.55 15.13
CA ALA A 68 -21.95 -6.56 14.70
C ALA A 68 -22.83 -7.49 15.54
N ASP A 69 -22.30 -8.14 16.58
CA ASP A 69 -23.14 -8.77 17.59
C ASP A 69 -23.57 -7.74 18.65
N ALA A 70 -24.81 -7.84 19.13
CA ALA A 70 -25.38 -6.83 20.03
C ALA A 70 -24.56 -6.61 21.31
N SER A 71 -23.91 -7.65 21.83
CA SER A 71 -23.14 -7.57 23.07
C SER A 71 -21.82 -6.82 22.89
N GLN A 72 -21.05 -7.13 21.84
CA GLN A 72 -19.80 -6.45 21.53
C GLN A 72 -20.05 -5.07 20.94
N HIS A 73 -21.14 -4.89 20.19
CA HIS A 73 -21.55 -3.56 19.71
C HIS A 73 -21.86 -2.63 20.88
N ALA A 74 -22.53 -3.10 21.93
CA ALA A 74 -22.76 -2.31 23.15
C ALA A 74 -21.44 -1.89 23.84
N ILE A 75 -20.43 -2.77 23.86
CA ILE A 75 -19.09 -2.44 24.38
C ILE A 75 -18.40 -1.39 23.50
N TYR A 76 -18.48 -1.56 22.17
CA TYR A 76 -17.99 -0.58 21.20
C TYR A 76 -18.67 0.78 21.40
N ALA A 77 -20.00 0.81 21.49
CA ALA A 77 -20.78 2.04 21.67
C ALA A 77 -20.41 2.78 22.97
N ALA A 78 -20.26 2.04 24.07
CA ALA A 78 -19.82 2.61 25.35
C ALA A 78 -18.41 3.23 25.26
N ALA A 79 -17.50 2.60 24.51
CA ALA A 79 -16.14 3.11 24.31
C ALA A 79 -16.08 4.32 23.35
N ARG A 80 -16.87 4.31 22.28
CA ARG A 80 -16.87 5.33 21.22
C ARG A 80 -17.68 6.57 21.55
N GLN A 81 -18.67 6.46 22.44
CA GLN A 81 -19.51 7.58 22.89
C GLN A 81 -20.14 8.31 21.69
N ASN A 82 -19.78 9.57 21.47
CA ASN A 82 -20.29 10.41 20.37
C ASN A 82 -19.81 10.00 18.97
N LEU A 83 -18.88 9.05 18.87
CA LEU A 83 -18.38 8.50 17.60
C LEU A 83 -19.01 7.14 17.23
N THR A 84 -19.99 6.68 18.00
CA THR A 84 -20.66 5.40 17.79
C THR A 84 -21.47 5.41 16.49
N LEU A 85 -21.33 4.35 15.70
CA LEU A 85 -22.21 4.06 14.56
C LEU A 85 -23.31 3.07 14.96
N PRO A 86 -24.59 3.35 14.61
CA PRO A 86 -25.70 2.43 14.89
C PRO A 86 -25.51 1.05 14.26
N LEU A 87 -25.91 0.01 14.99
CA LEU A 87 -25.74 -1.39 14.55
C LEU A 87 -26.49 -1.68 13.24
N ASP A 88 -27.68 -1.13 13.08
CA ASP A 88 -28.54 -1.28 11.91
C ASP A 88 -28.07 -0.49 10.67
N ALA A 89 -27.12 0.43 10.84
CA ALA A 89 -26.50 1.17 9.75
C ALA A 89 -25.28 0.43 9.14
N LEU A 90 -24.75 -0.58 9.81
CA LEU A 90 -23.53 -1.27 9.39
C LEU A 90 -23.73 -2.10 8.12
N GLN A 91 -22.68 -2.16 7.30
CA GLN A 91 -22.61 -3.08 6.16
C GLN A 91 -22.14 -4.45 6.65
N LEU A 92 -23.09 -5.36 6.94
CA LEU A 92 -22.78 -6.64 7.57
C LEU A 92 -21.88 -7.53 6.71
N LEU A 93 -20.93 -8.18 7.38
CA LEU A 93 -20.09 -9.21 6.80
C LEU A 93 -20.68 -10.60 7.09
N ASN A 94 -20.71 -11.45 6.07
CA ASN A 94 -21.36 -12.76 6.11
C ASN A 94 -20.50 -13.82 6.82
N SER A 95 -19.20 -13.56 6.96
CA SER A 95 -18.24 -14.50 7.52
C SER A 95 -17.83 -14.07 8.93
N PRO A 96 -18.12 -14.87 9.96
CA PRO A 96 -17.60 -14.62 11.29
C PRO A 96 -16.08 -14.85 11.32
N ASP A 97 -15.41 -14.28 12.32
CA ASP A 97 -14.01 -14.59 12.56
C ASP A 97 -13.81 -15.99 13.17
N ALA A 98 -12.56 -16.36 13.43
CA ALA A 98 -12.20 -17.66 14.02
C ALA A 98 -12.83 -17.93 15.40
N ALA A 99 -13.30 -16.89 16.10
CA ALA A 99 -13.97 -16.99 17.39
C ALA A 99 -15.51 -16.93 17.27
N GLY A 100 -16.06 -16.87 16.05
CA GLY A 100 -17.51 -16.79 15.81
C GLY A 100 -18.07 -15.37 15.92
N ARG A 101 -17.22 -14.32 16.00
CA ARG A 101 -17.67 -12.93 16.11
C ARG A 101 -18.07 -12.38 14.75
N LEU A 102 -19.21 -11.69 14.72
CA LEU A 102 -19.70 -11.01 13.54
C LEU A 102 -19.20 -9.57 13.50
N TYR A 103 -18.95 -9.08 12.29
CA TYR A 103 -18.49 -7.73 12.04
C TYR A 103 -19.31 -7.09 10.93
N GLY A 104 -19.34 -5.76 10.92
CA GLY A 104 -19.84 -4.94 9.84
C GLY A 104 -18.84 -3.86 9.49
N LEU A 105 -18.82 -3.44 8.23
CA LEU A 105 -18.07 -2.27 7.81
C LEU A 105 -18.89 -1.00 8.01
N HIS A 106 -18.20 0.14 8.01
CA HIS A 106 -18.79 1.46 8.00
C HIS A 106 -19.92 1.59 6.94
N PRO A 107 -21.04 2.30 7.21
CA PRO A 107 -22.16 2.44 6.28
C PRO A 107 -21.77 2.86 4.84
N ALA A 108 -20.77 3.75 4.74
CA ALA A 108 -20.23 4.24 3.46
C ALA A 108 -19.41 3.21 2.66
N MET A 109 -19.11 2.03 3.21
CA MET A 109 -18.22 1.02 2.60
C MET A 109 -18.97 -0.17 1.98
N ALA A 110 -20.14 0.07 1.39
CA ALA A 110 -20.97 -0.99 0.82
C ALA A 110 -20.22 -1.83 -0.24
N GLY A 111 -19.42 -1.20 -1.10
CA GLY A 111 -18.63 -1.91 -2.11
C GLY A 111 -17.60 -2.86 -1.49
N MET A 112 -16.84 -2.40 -0.49
CA MET A 112 -15.89 -3.25 0.23
C MET A 112 -16.56 -4.38 1.00
N ALA A 113 -17.74 -4.15 1.60
CA ALA A 113 -18.50 -5.22 2.23
C ALA A 113 -18.90 -6.29 1.20
N GLY A 114 -19.29 -5.86 0.00
CA GLY A 114 -19.50 -6.74 -1.15
C GLY A 114 -18.27 -7.56 -1.52
N LEU A 115 -17.09 -6.94 -1.64
CA LEU A 115 -15.82 -7.63 -1.93
C LEU A 115 -15.50 -8.70 -0.87
N VAL A 116 -15.63 -8.35 0.41
CA VAL A 116 -15.36 -9.28 1.51
C VAL A 116 -16.35 -10.44 1.48
N ASN A 117 -17.64 -10.15 1.30
CA ASN A 117 -18.70 -11.16 1.31
C ASN A 117 -18.62 -12.16 0.15
N ARG A 118 -18.02 -11.77 -0.98
CA ARG A 118 -17.80 -12.65 -2.13
C ARG A 118 -16.40 -13.29 -2.17
N GLY A 119 -15.53 -12.97 -1.20
CA GLY A 119 -14.23 -13.61 -1.01
C GLY A 119 -13.04 -12.93 -1.70
N ASP A 120 -13.23 -11.75 -2.28
CA ASP A 120 -12.18 -11.02 -3.02
C ASP A 120 -11.38 -10.06 -2.13
N ALA A 121 -11.84 -9.82 -0.90
CA ALA A 121 -11.14 -9.00 0.09
C ALA A 121 -11.17 -9.64 1.47
N ALA A 122 -10.15 -9.33 2.28
CA ALA A 122 -10.07 -9.76 3.67
C ALA A 122 -9.72 -8.58 4.57
N MET A 123 -10.26 -8.62 5.78
CA MET A 123 -9.97 -7.65 6.83
C MET A 123 -8.96 -8.26 7.80
N VAL A 124 -7.85 -7.57 8.05
CA VAL A 124 -6.84 -8.00 9.02
C VAL A 124 -6.81 -6.99 10.16
N ALA A 125 -7.25 -7.43 11.34
CA ALA A 125 -7.30 -6.60 12.53
C ALA A 125 -6.01 -6.67 13.35
N ASN A 126 -5.83 -5.71 14.27
CA ASN A 126 -4.71 -5.65 15.23
C ASN A 126 -3.32 -5.59 14.58
N LEU A 127 -3.23 -4.88 13.45
CA LEU A 127 -1.96 -4.56 12.81
C LEU A 127 -1.41 -3.23 13.32
N GLY A 128 -0.09 -3.15 13.49
CA GLY A 128 0.61 -1.97 13.94
C GLY A 128 2.12 -2.14 13.85
N THR A 129 2.86 -1.07 14.11
CA THR A 129 4.32 -1.01 14.03
C THR A 129 5.03 -1.52 15.30
N LEU A 130 4.30 -2.15 16.23
CA LEU A 130 4.85 -2.65 17.49
C LEU A 130 5.98 -3.66 17.23
N LEU A 131 7.07 -3.52 17.97
CA LEU A 131 8.24 -4.39 17.84
C LEU A 131 8.05 -5.74 18.55
N ALA A 132 7.22 -5.75 19.58
CA ALA A 132 6.83 -6.91 20.36
C ALA A 132 5.44 -6.65 20.97
N PRO A 133 4.75 -7.66 21.52
CA PRO A 133 3.57 -7.44 22.34
C PRO A 133 3.86 -6.49 23.52
N VAL A 134 2.96 -5.54 23.78
CA VAL A 134 3.13 -4.46 24.76
C VAL A 134 1.86 -4.36 25.60
N THR A 135 1.98 -4.24 26.92
CA THR A 135 0.85 -3.96 27.83
C THR A 135 0.61 -2.45 27.97
N LEU A 136 -0.53 -2.06 28.55
CA LEU A 136 -0.80 -0.65 28.85
C LEU A 136 0.24 -0.06 29.82
N ASP A 137 0.73 -0.85 30.77
CA ASP A 137 1.74 -0.39 31.72
C ASP A 137 3.11 -0.26 31.05
N ASP A 138 3.48 -1.15 30.12
CA ASP A 138 4.68 -0.99 29.29
C ASP A 138 4.62 0.29 28.45
N PHE A 139 3.44 0.62 27.90
CA PHE A 139 3.21 1.86 27.18
C PHE A 139 3.41 3.08 28.08
N ARG A 140 2.77 3.10 29.27
CA ARG A 140 2.87 4.20 30.23
C ARG A 140 4.29 4.40 30.76
N ASN A 141 5.04 3.31 30.92
CA ASN A 141 6.42 3.34 31.41
C ASN A 141 7.47 3.60 30.32
N GLY A 142 7.06 3.76 29.05
CA GLY A 142 7.98 4.06 27.96
C GLY A 142 8.93 2.91 27.63
N SER A 143 8.42 1.68 27.59
CA SER A 143 9.21 0.48 27.27
C SER A 143 9.95 0.59 25.93
N SER A 144 11.14 -0.02 25.83
CA SER A 144 11.91 -0.08 24.58
C SER A 144 11.25 -0.89 23.47
N ALA A 145 10.17 -1.62 23.78
CA ALA A 145 9.34 -2.31 22.80
C ALA A 145 8.42 -1.37 22.00
N LEU A 146 8.26 -0.13 22.46
CA LEU A 146 7.48 0.88 21.75
C LEU A 146 8.24 1.39 20.52
N PRO A 147 7.54 1.63 19.41
CA PRO A 147 8.08 2.42 18.32
C PRO A 147 8.54 3.80 18.83
N PRO A 148 9.63 4.34 18.27
CA PRO A 148 10.01 5.74 18.51
C PRO A 148 8.87 6.67 18.09
N GLN A 149 8.78 7.86 18.71
CA GLN A 149 7.95 8.96 18.22
C GLN A 149 6.51 8.53 17.88
N LEU A 150 5.89 7.76 18.78
CA LEU A 150 4.47 7.43 18.66
C LEU A 150 3.66 8.73 18.50
N PHE A 151 2.59 8.65 17.70
CA PHE A 151 1.73 9.77 17.31
C PHE A 151 2.32 10.78 16.32
N SER A 152 3.59 10.65 15.91
CA SER A 152 4.15 11.45 14.82
C SER A 152 3.77 10.86 13.46
N HIS A 153 2.98 11.58 12.67
CA HIS A 153 2.62 11.17 11.31
C HIS A 153 3.86 10.81 10.47
N ASN A 154 4.86 11.70 10.42
CA ASN A 154 6.04 11.49 9.58
C ASN A 154 6.82 10.23 10.00
N ASP A 155 7.08 10.06 11.30
CA ASP A 155 7.85 8.89 11.78
C ASP A 155 7.07 7.58 11.61
N GLN A 156 5.77 7.58 11.87
CA GLN A 156 4.97 6.36 11.72
C GLN A 156 4.74 6.00 10.24
N GLN A 157 4.65 6.99 9.33
CA GLN A 157 4.67 6.73 7.89
C GLN A 157 5.97 6.08 7.45
N VAL A 158 7.13 6.61 7.90
CA VAL A 158 8.44 6.03 7.60
C VAL A 158 8.55 4.60 8.14
N LEU A 159 8.10 4.35 9.38
CA LEU A 159 8.16 3.02 9.98
C LEU A 159 7.33 1.99 9.19
N TRP A 160 6.10 2.32 8.80
CA TRP A 160 5.26 1.43 7.98
C TRP A 160 5.89 1.14 6.62
N GLN A 161 6.44 2.15 5.98
CA GLN A 161 6.95 2.05 4.61
C GLN A 161 8.35 1.42 4.53
N THR A 162 9.18 1.58 5.56
CA THR A 162 10.53 1.01 5.62
C THR A 162 10.58 -0.33 6.33
N SER A 163 9.71 -0.55 7.32
CA SER A 163 9.78 -1.65 8.30
C SER A 163 11.13 -1.73 9.01
N VAL A 164 11.84 -0.61 9.14
CA VAL A 164 13.14 -0.52 9.82
C VAL A 164 12.95 0.20 11.15
N ARG A 165 13.37 -0.45 12.24
CA ARG A 165 13.44 0.19 13.56
C ARG A 165 14.28 1.46 13.47
N HIS A 166 13.88 2.52 14.18
CA HIS A 166 14.66 3.75 14.29
C HIS A 166 16.14 3.45 14.57
N SER A 167 16.97 3.78 13.60
CA SER A 167 18.39 4.09 13.76
C SER A 167 18.54 5.53 13.29
N PRO A 168 19.51 6.33 13.75
CA PRO A 168 19.76 7.67 13.22
C PRO A 168 19.85 7.74 11.68
N ALA A 169 20.06 6.61 11.00
CA ALA A 169 20.08 6.45 9.54
C ALA A 169 18.72 6.11 8.87
N HIS A 170 17.57 6.18 9.56
CA HIS A 170 16.28 5.72 9.00
C HIS A 170 15.74 6.59 7.85
N TYR A 171 16.05 7.89 7.81
CA TYR A 171 15.81 8.72 6.61
C TYR A 171 16.66 8.30 5.40
N HIS A 172 17.67 7.45 5.60
CA HIS A 172 18.49 6.83 4.56
C HIS A 172 18.14 5.35 4.33
N SER A 173 17.08 4.84 4.96
CA SER A 173 16.67 3.44 4.80
C SER A 173 15.74 3.28 3.60
N SER A 174 16.00 2.26 2.79
CA SER A 174 15.13 1.88 1.67
C SER A 174 13.79 1.34 2.19
N GLY A 175 12.72 1.55 1.43
CA GLY A 175 11.42 0.95 1.68
C GLY A 175 11.41 -0.56 1.47
N TRP A 176 10.49 -1.27 2.12
CA TRP A 176 10.41 -2.71 1.91
C TRP A 176 9.96 -3.09 0.49
N GLY A 177 9.13 -2.27 -0.17
CA GLY A 177 8.83 -2.42 -1.60
C GLY A 177 10.05 -2.15 -2.49
N GLY A 178 10.82 -1.10 -2.16
CA GLY A 178 12.10 -0.81 -2.81
C GLY A 178 13.11 -1.96 -2.70
N ARG A 179 13.23 -2.58 -1.52
CA ARG A 179 14.09 -3.76 -1.31
C ARG A 179 13.61 -4.98 -2.09
N ILE A 180 12.30 -5.17 -2.26
CA ILE A 180 11.77 -6.22 -3.15
C ILE A 180 12.19 -5.94 -4.60
N ALA A 181 12.01 -4.70 -5.06
CA ALA A 181 12.38 -4.33 -6.43
C ALA A 181 13.88 -4.49 -6.72
N ASP A 182 14.76 -4.09 -5.78
CA ASP A 182 16.21 -4.29 -5.88
C ASP A 182 16.60 -5.78 -6.07
N LEU A 183 15.81 -6.71 -5.52
CA LEU A 183 16.06 -8.15 -5.63
C LEU A 183 15.47 -8.77 -6.90
N LEU A 184 14.33 -8.26 -7.37
CA LEU A 184 13.51 -8.94 -8.38
C LEU A 184 13.55 -8.30 -9.77
N HIS A 185 13.90 -7.02 -9.90
CA HIS A 185 13.76 -6.29 -11.16
C HIS A 185 14.64 -6.83 -12.28
N SER A 186 15.94 -6.97 -12.05
CA SER A 186 16.89 -7.46 -13.06
C SER A 186 16.74 -8.95 -13.37
N VAL A 187 16.00 -9.70 -12.55
CA VAL A 187 15.80 -11.14 -12.71
C VAL A 187 14.51 -11.44 -13.47
N HIS A 188 13.44 -10.67 -13.22
CA HIS A 188 12.11 -10.99 -13.72
C HIS A 188 11.54 -9.96 -14.70
N ASN A 189 12.12 -8.78 -14.87
CA ASN A 189 11.61 -7.82 -15.85
C ASN A 189 12.61 -7.65 -17.00
N ASP A 190 12.11 -7.79 -18.23
CA ASP A 190 12.88 -7.60 -19.47
C ASP A 190 12.65 -6.18 -19.99
N SER A 191 12.78 -5.19 -19.10
CA SER A 191 12.40 -3.79 -19.37
C SER A 191 13.26 -2.81 -18.60
N THR A 192 13.56 -1.66 -19.21
CA THR A 192 14.21 -0.53 -18.54
C THR A 192 13.25 0.25 -17.65
N ILE A 193 11.95 -0.04 -17.73
CA ILE A 193 10.92 0.59 -16.90
C ILE A 193 11.03 0.05 -15.47
N SER A 194 11.13 0.97 -14.51
CA SER A 194 11.18 0.61 -13.10
C SER A 194 9.99 -0.26 -12.69
N MET A 195 10.27 -1.32 -11.92
CA MET A 195 9.24 -2.09 -11.22
C MET A 195 8.42 -1.23 -10.26
N ASN A 196 9.01 -0.17 -9.72
CA ASN A 196 8.38 0.72 -8.76
C ASN A 196 7.70 1.90 -9.48
N LEU A 197 6.39 1.83 -9.61
CA LEU A 197 5.59 2.87 -10.27
C LEU A 197 4.72 3.58 -9.23
N SER A 198 4.92 4.87 -9.03
CA SER A 198 4.14 5.64 -8.05
C SER A 198 3.06 6.45 -8.76
N MET A 199 1.80 6.17 -8.44
CA MET A 199 0.67 7.00 -8.87
C MET A 199 0.50 8.24 -7.96
N SER A 200 1.23 8.30 -6.84
CA SER A 200 1.06 9.32 -5.80
C SER A 200 2.40 9.82 -5.25
N GLY A 201 3.16 10.51 -6.08
CA GLY A 201 4.38 11.22 -5.67
C GLY A 201 5.49 10.34 -5.12
N ASN A 202 6.48 10.94 -4.46
CA ASN A 202 7.58 10.21 -3.84
C ASN A 202 7.12 9.56 -2.53
N ASN A 203 7.61 8.34 -2.26
CA ASN A 203 7.27 7.61 -1.05
C ASN A 203 8.47 6.77 -0.58
N PHE A 204 8.55 6.53 0.73
CA PHE A 204 9.59 5.69 1.30
C PHE A 204 9.42 4.23 0.89
N PHE A 205 8.17 3.76 0.73
CA PHE A 205 7.83 2.35 0.49
C PHE A 205 8.53 1.77 -0.75
N GLN A 206 8.58 2.53 -1.83
CA GLN A 206 9.19 2.12 -3.10
C GLN A 206 10.65 2.57 -3.24
N THR A 207 11.22 3.31 -2.29
CA THR A 207 12.61 3.77 -2.38
C THR A 207 13.57 2.58 -2.24
N GLY A 208 14.17 2.12 -3.34
CA GLY A 208 15.24 1.12 -3.36
C GLY A 208 16.63 1.74 -3.36
N LYS A 209 17.68 0.91 -3.36
CA LYS A 209 19.08 1.33 -3.58
C LYS A 209 19.44 1.38 -5.06
N SER A 210 18.87 0.48 -5.85
CA SER A 210 19.18 0.32 -7.28
C SER A 210 17.94 0.58 -8.14
N VAL A 211 16.76 0.20 -7.67
CA VAL A 211 15.49 0.44 -8.36
C VAL A 211 14.73 1.57 -7.67
N LEU A 212 14.66 2.72 -8.34
CA LEU A 212 14.00 3.93 -7.83
C LEU A 212 12.55 4.01 -8.32
N PRO A 213 11.64 4.60 -7.52
CA PRO A 213 10.27 4.82 -7.94
C PRO A 213 10.21 5.84 -9.09
N VAL A 214 9.41 5.53 -10.10
CA VAL A 214 9.07 6.45 -11.18
C VAL A 214 7.64 6.97 -10.94
N PRO A 215 7.44 8.29 -10.80
CA PRO A 215 6.10 8.84 -10.70
C PRO A 215 5.39 8.73 -12.05
N VAL A 216 4.18 8.20 -12.05
CA VAL A 216 3.26 8.14 -13.19
C VAL A 216 2.09 9.04 -12.86
N SER A 217 1.89 10.10 -13.64
CA SER A 217 0.86 11.10 -13.36
C SER A 217 -0.45 10.81 -14.10
N GLY A 218 -1.49 10.40 -13.37
CA GLY A 218 -2.87 10.28 -13.91
C GLY A 218 -2.99 9.42 -15.16
N ASP A 219 -4.00 9.66 -16.01
CA ASP A 219 -4.20 8.96 -17.30
C ASP A 219 -3.10 9.22 -18.33
N ARG A 220 -2.08 10.01 -17.97
CA ARG A 220 -1.19 10.65 -18.94
C ARG A 220 0.12 9.88 -19.06
N ARG A 221 0.45 9.64 -20.33
CA ARG A 221 1.79 9.43 -20.88
C ARG A 221 2.85 10.21 -20.09
N SER A 222 4.00 9.60 -19.84
CA SER A 222 5.20 10.30 -19.40
C SER A 222 5.70 11.16 -20.56
N ASP A 223 5.19 12.38 -20.70
CA ASP A 223 5.52 13.21 -21.85
C ASP A 223 6.63 14.21 -21.54
N PHE A 224 7.70 14.16 -22.33
CA PHE A 224 8.61 15.30 -22.44
C PHE A 224 7.87 16.43 -23.15
N ARG A 225 7.34 17.38 -22.38
CA ARG A 225 6.44 18.45 -22.89
C ARG A 225 6.98 19.21 -24.10
N LEU A 226 8.30 19.36 -24.23
CA LEU A 226 8.90 20.03 -25.40
C LEU A 226 8.78 19.18 -26.68
N ARG A 227 8.86 17.85 -26.58
CA ARG A 227 8.75 16.91 -27.71
C ARG A 227 7.33 16.88 -28.27
N THR A 228 6.33 16.87 -27.41
CA THR A 228 4.90 16.80 -27.80
C THR A 228 4.23 18.16 -27.95
N SER A 229 5.00 19.25 -27.85
CA SER A 229 4.51 20.62 -28.08
C SER A 229 4.03 20.80 -29.53
N TRP A 230 2.96 21.58 -29.71
CA TRP A 230 2.51 22.01 -31.04
C TRP A 230 3.44 23.05 -31.68
N ARG A 231 4.36 23.65 -30.91
CA ARG A 231 5.32 24.65 -31.41
C ARG A 231 6.54 23.96 -31.98
N THR A 232 6.86 24.27 -33.24
CA THR A 232 8.08 23.77 -33.91
C THR A 232 9.33 24.09 -33.11
N ASP A 233 9.45 25.30 -32.55
CA ASP A 233 10.62 25.69 -31.75
C ASP A 233 10.87 24.80 -30.54
N ASP A 234 9.82 24.26 -29.91
CA ASP A 234 9.96 23.38 -28.75
C ASP A 234 10.43 21.98 -29.18
N LYS A 235 9.96 21.49 -30.33
CA LYS A 235 10.47 20.24 -30.94
C LYS A 235 11.95 20.38 -31.31
N THR A 236 12.33 21.49 -31.95
CA THR A 236 13.73 21.79 -32.28
C THR A 236 14.60 21.87 -31.02
N LYS A 237 14.11 22.49 -29.93
CA LYS A 237 14.83 22.51 -28.64
C LYS A 237 15.03 21.10 -28.08
N PHE A 238 13.98 20.26 -28.11
CA PHE A 238 14.09 18.87 -27.68
C PHE A 238 15.12 18.10 -28.51
N GLU A 239 15.03 18.15 -29.83
CA GLU A 239 15.97 17.49 -30.75
C GLU A 239 17.41 17.98 -30.54
N THR A 240 17.59 19.29 -30.30
CA THR A 240 18.90 19.87 -29.99
C THR A 240 19.47 19.33 -28.68
N VAL A 241 18.65 19.28 -27.62
CA VAL A 241 19.07 18.73 -26.31
C VAL A 241 19.36 17.23 -26.41
N LYS A 242 18.50 16.46 -27.07
CA LYS A 242 18.74 15.03 -27.32
C LYS A 242 20.03 14.81 -28.11
N GLY A 243 20.25 15.62 -29.14
CA GLY A 243 21.48 15.61 -29.92
C GLY A 243 22.75 16.03 -29.16
N MET A 244 22.64 16.63 -27.96
CA MET A 244 23.79 16.82 -27.07
C MET A 244 24.12 15.55 -26.30
N PHE A 245 23.12 14.78 -25.90
CA PHE A 245 23.30 13.49 -25.21
C PHE A 245 23.84 12.41 -26.15
N ASP A 246 23.42 12.42 -27.42
CA ASP A 246 23.86 11.44 -28.43
C ASP A 246 25.33 11.62 -28.89
N ARG A 247 26.03 12.66 -28.41
CA ARG A 247 27.46 12.87 -28.75
C ARG A 247 28.34 11.92 -27.95
N THR A 248 29.49 11.57 -28.54
CA THR A 248 30.57 10.91 -27.79
C THR A 248 31.19 11.90 -26.82
N HIS A 249 31.21 11.53 -25.54
CA HIS A 249 31.84 12.31 -24.47
C HIS A 249 33.05 11.57 -23.91
N ASP A 250 34.20 12.24 -23.85
CA ASP A 250 35.44 11.70 -23.29
C ASP A 250 35.39 11.67 -21.75
N ASN A 251 34.74 12.66 -21.13
CA ASN A 251 34.61 12.74 -19.68
C ASN A 251 33.57 11.72 -19.17
N LEU A 252 33.94 10.97 -18.12
CA LEU A 252 33.07 9.93 -17.53
C LEU A 252 31.75 10.50 -16.99
N LEU A 253 31.76 11.68 -16.37
CA LEU A 253 30.55 12.30 -15.82
C LEU A 253 29.62 12.79 -16.94
N GLU A 254 30.17 13.39 -18.00
CA GLU A 254 29.39 13.83 -19.16
C GLU A 254 28.76 12.64 -19.89
N ARG A 255 29.51 11.55 -20.03
CA ARG A 255 29.01 10.29 -20.60
C ARG A 255 27.90 9.71 -19.73
N THR A 256 28.14 9.55 -18.43
CA THR A 256 27.14 9.01 -17.48
C THR A 256 25.88 9.87 -17.45
N PHE A 257 26.01 11.20 -17.47
CA PHE A 257 24.88 12.12 -17.52
C PHE A 257 24.08 11.96 -18.83
N SER A 258 24.77 11.83 -19.97
CA SER A 258 24.14 11.61 -21.26
C SER A 258 23.42 10.25 -21.31
N ASP A 259 24.07 9.18 -20.83
CA ASP A 259 23.50 7.83 -20.78
C ASP A 259 22.22 7.77 -19.92
N VAL A 260 22.25 8.40 -18.73
CA VAL A 260 21.07 8.47 -17.84
C VAL A 260 19.92 9.23 -18.50
N ASN A 261 20.19 10.36 -19.15
CA ASN A 261 19.14 11.14 -19.82
C ASN A 261 18.59 10.42 -21.06
N ASN A 262 19.44 9.79 -21.87
CA ASN A 262 19.01 9.00 -23.02
C ASN A 262 18.16 7.80 -22.58
N THR A 263 18.60 7.06 -21.56
CA THR A 263 17.82 5.96 -20.97
C THR A 263 16.46 6.45 -20.47
N ALA A 264 16.39 7.61 -19.82
CA ALA A 264 15.14 8.19 -19.34
C ALA A 264 14.18 8.55 -20.49
N ILE A 265 14.71 9.13 -21.58
CA ILE A 265 13.92 9.45 -22.79
C ILE A 265 13.38 8.16 -23.43
N GLU A 266 14.23 7.16 -23.66
CA GLU A 266 13.86 5.89 -24.28
C GLU A 266 12.83 5.12 -23.44
N THR A 267 13.04 5.05 -22.12
CA THR A 267 12.09 4.41 -21.18
C THR A 267 10.74 5.11 -21.19
N SER A 268 10.75 6.44 -21.27
CA SER A 268 9.53 7.25 -21.37
C SER A 268 8.79 7.02 -22.69
N GLU A 269 9.52 6.86 -23.80
CA GLU A 269 8.93 6.54 -25.10
C GLU A 269 8.32 5.13 -25.13
N LEU A 270 9.03 4.14 -24.61
CA LEU A 270 8.52 2.77 -24.45
C LEU A 270 7.22 2.76 -23.64
N PHE A 271 7.20 3.43 -22.49
CA PHE A 271 6.01 3.53 -21.66
C PHE A 271 4.84 4.18 -22.41
N ASN A 272 5.10 5.29 -23.11
CA ASN A 272 4.07 6.02 -23.84
C ASN A 272 3.45 5.21 -24.98
N VAL A 273 4.27 4.48 -25.74
CA VAL A 273 3.82 3.61 -26.83
C VAL A 273 2.89 2.52 -26.28
N ALA A 274 3.28 1.87 -25.17
CA ALA A 274 2.41 0.89 -24.53
C ALA A 274 1.09 1.51 -24.04
N MET A 275 1.13 2.72 -23.48
CA MET A 275 -0.07 3.40 -22.99
C MET A 275 -1.03 3.88 -24.09
N GLU A 276 -0.62 3.94 -25.37
CA GLU A 276 -1.55 4.26 -26.46
C GLU A 276 -2.62 3.19 -26.66
N GLY A 277 -2.28 1.93 -26.39
CA GLY A 277 -3.17 0.78 -26.50
C GLY A 277 -3.98 0.49 -25.23
N ALA A 278 -3.81 1.28 -24.17
CA ALA A 278 -4.45 1.01 -22.88
C ALA A 278 -5.91 1.46 -22.85
N THR A 279 -6.81 0.58 -22.41
CA THR A 279 -8.24 0.83 -22.23
C THR A 279 -8.46 1.99 -21.25
N ASP A 280 -9.45 2.85 -21.50
CA ASP A 280 -9.92 3.80 -20.49
C ASP A 280 -11.09 3.17 -19.72
N PHE A 281 -10.82 2.74 -18.48
CA PHE A 281 -11.83 2.10 -17.65
C PHE A 281 -12.78 3.15 -17.05
N GLU A 282 -14.02 3.20 -17.52
CA GLU A 282 -15.00 4.22 -17.15
C GLU A 282 -15.58 4.07 -15.72
N ASN A 283 -15.46 2.89 -15.11
CA ASN A 283 -16.12 2.56 -13.84
C ASN A 283 -15.41 3.11 -12.59
N PHE A 284 -14.35 3.90 -12.74
CA PHE A 284 -13.63 4.47 -11.60
C PHE A 284 -14.29 5.76 -11.10
N PRO A 285 -14.43 5.95 -9.77
CA PRO A 285 -14.96 7.20 -9.22
C PRO A 285 -14.12 8.41 -9.63
N ASN A 286 -14.77 9.52 -9.97
CA ASN A 286 -14.10 10.79 -10.27
C ASN A 286 -13.50 11.43 -9.00
N SER A 287 -12.39 10.86 -8.54
CA SER A 287 -11.66 11.23 -7.34
C SER A 287 -10.16 11.02 -7.57
N GLY A 288 -9.31 11.67 -6.75
CA GLY A 288 -7.86 11.50 -6.85
C GLY A 288 -7.41 10.04 -6.73
N LEU A 289 -8.00 9.28 -5.79
CA LEU A 289 -7.67 7.85 -5.63
C LEU A 289 -8.23 6.99 -6.78
N GLY A 290 -9.45 7.27 -7.25
CA GLY A 290 -10.04 6.56 -8.38
C GLY A 290 -9.20 6.72 -9.65
N GLN A 291 -8.72 7.94 -9.94
CA GLN A 291 -7.82 8.19 -11.07
C GLN A 291 -6.48 7.47 -10.91
N GLN A 292 -5.89 7.45 -9.71
CA GLN A 292 -4.63 6.73 -9.46
C GLN A 292 -4.77 5.21 -9.68
N LEU A 293 -5.84 4.60 -9.16
CA LEU A 293 -6.08 3.17 -9.35
C LEU A 293 -6.46 2.83 -10.80
N ARG A 294 -7.17 3.73 -11.50
CA ARG A 294 -7.39 3.60 -12.94
C ARG A 294 -6.06 3.58 -13.71
N SER A 295 -5.14 4.50 -13.41
CA SER A 295 -3.81 4.51 -14.02
C SER A 295 -3.03 3.22 -13.73
N ALA A 296 -3.05 2.73 -12.50
CA ALA A 296 -2.42 1.46 -12.15
C ALA A 296 -3.03 0.31 -12.98
N ALA A 297 -4.35 0.25 -13.13
CA ALA A 297 -5.02 -0.78 -13.92
C ALA A 297 -4.60 -0.75 -15.40
N ARG A 298 -4.46 0.44 -15.99
CA ARG A 298 -3.98 0.62 -17.38
C ARG A 298 -2.54 0.14 -17.56
N VAL A 299 -1.68 0.40 -16.58
CA VAL A 299 -0.30 -0.11 -16.61
C VAL A 299 -0.27 -1.63 -16.45
N ILE A 300 -1.10 -2.20 -15.57
CA ILE A 300 -1.23 -3.66 -15.40
C ILE A 300 -1.73 -4.33 -16.68
N GLU A 301 -2.69 -3.73 -17.38
CA GLU A 301 -3.18 -4.20 -18.68
C GLU A 301 -2.03 -4.30 -19.69
N GLN A 302 -1.17 -3.28 -19.76
CA GLN A 302 -0.05 -3.20 -20.70
C GLN A 302 1.24 -3.90 -20.24
N ARG A 303 1.20 -4.67 -19.15
CA ARG A 303 2.37 -5.36 -18.58
C ARG A 303 3.20 -6.14 -19.61
N GLU A 304 2.55 -6.79 -20.59
CA GLU A 304 3.23 -7.57 -21.63
C GLU A 304 3.98 -6.66 -22.62
N ALA A 305 3.33 -5.61 -23.10
CA ALA A 305 3.95 -4.59 -23.96
C ALA A 305 5.10 -3.85 -23.25
N LEU A 306 5.01 -3.74 -21.92
CA LEU A 306 6.02 -3.11 -21.08
C LEU A 306 7.15 -4.07 -20.68
N GLY A 307 7.08 -5.38 -20.98
CA GLY A 307 8.08 -6.36 -20.57
C GLY A 307 8.11 -6.63 -19.05
N MET A 308 6.98 -6.47 -18.36
CA MET A 308 6.89 -6.50 -16.90
C MET A 308 6.25 -7.79 -16.39
N ARG A 309 7.00 -8.60 -15.62
CA ARG A 309 6.44 -9.74 -14.86
C ARG A 309 6.20 -9.40 -13.40
N ARG A 310 6.90 -8.40 -12.86
CA ARG A 310 6.78 -7.96 -11.47
C ARG A 310 6.62 -6.44 -11.43
N GLN A 311 5.60 -5.97 -10.70
CA GLN A 311 5.30 -4.54 -10.55
C GLN A 311 4.87 -4.20 -9.13
N ILE A 312 5.27 -3.03 -8.66
CA ILE A 312 4.85 -2.46 -7.38
C ILE A 312 4.28 -1.08 -7.66
N PHE A 313 3.04 -0.89 -7.26
CA PHE A 313 2.30 0.35 -7.39
C PHE A 313 2.12 1.03 -6.04
N PHE A 314 2.23 2.35 -6.01
CA PHE A 314 1.89 3.15 -4.85
C PHE A 314 0.81 4.16 -5.22
N CYS A 315 -0.34 4.03 -4.58
CA CYS A 315 -1.43 4.98 -4.59
C CYS A 315 -1.60 5.52 -3.18
N ALA A 316 -2.17 6.70 -3.06
CA ALA A 316 -2.48 7.26 -1.76
C ALA A 316 -3.65 8.24 -1.80
N THR A 317 -4.27 8.37 -0.64
CA THR A 317 -5.29 9.37 -0.35
C THR A 317 -5.06 9.92 1.05
N GLY A 318 -5.41 11.18 1.28
CA GLY A 318 -5.22 11.85 2.55
C GLY A 318 -6.52 12.40 3.12
N GLY A 319 -6.40 13.10 4.25
CA GLY A 319 -7.53 13.71 4.95
C GLY A 319 -8.05 12.91 6.14
N PHE A 320 -7.42 11.79 6.48
CA PHE A 320 -7.86 10.94 7.60
C PHE A 320 -7.61 11.55 8.98
N ASP A 321 -6.82 12.63 9.06
CA ASP A 321 -6.73 13.44 10.27
C ASP A 321 -7.90 14.43 10.33
N THR A 322 -9.08 13.90 10.64
CA THR A 322 -10.35 14.62 10.57
C THR A 322 -10.58 15.57 11.77
N HIS A 323 -9.68 15.56 12.76
CA HIS A 323 -9.81 16.30 14.01
C HIS A 323 -11.22 16.21 14.62
N GLY A 324 -12.03 17.27 14.53
CA GLY A 324 -13.35 17.39 15.15
C GLY A 324 -14.53 16.86 14.32
N ASP A 325 -14.41 16.74 12.98
CA ASP A 325 -15.48 16.23 12.11
C ASP A 325 -15.30 14.74 11.78
N GLN A 326 -15.11 13.93 12.83
CA GLN A 326 -14.80 12.51 12.64
C GLN A 326 -15.90 11.76 11.90
N LEU A 327 -17.18 11.94 12.25
CA LEU A 327 -18.25 11.14 11.62
C LEU A 327 -18.51 11.54 10.17
N GLY A 328 -18.54 12.84 9.86
CA GLY A 328 -18.84 13.35 8.52
C GLY A 328 -17.68 13.13 7.55
N ALA A 329 -16.51 13.70 7.87
CA ALA A 329 -15.35 13.64 6.99
C ALA A 329 -14.87 12.19 6.77
N HIS A 330 -14.83 11.36 7.82
CA HIS A 330 -14.40 9.96 7.70
C HIS A 330 -15.35 9.14 6.82
N ALA A 331 -16.66 9.36 6.92
CA ALA A 331 -17.63 8.70 6.05
C ALA A 331 -17.37 9.00 4.56
N GLY A 332 -17.07 10.26 4.21
CA GLY A 332 -16.70 10.65 2.86
C GLY A 332 -15.41 9.98 2.36
N LEU A 333 -14.38 9.93 3.22
CA LEU A 333 -13.10 9.29 2.91
C LEU A 333 -13.25 7.78 2.71
N LEU A 334 -13.99 7.10 3.59
CA LEU A 334 -14.26 5.67 3.50
C LEU A 334 -15.14 5.33 2.29
N GLY A 335 -16.11 6.18 1.96
CA GLY A 335 -16.91 6.04 0.74
C GLY A 335 -16.07 6.12 -0.53
N GLY A 336 -15.18 7.13 -0.61
CA GLY A 336 -14.23 7.28 -1.72
C GLY A 336 -13.26 6.10 -1.83
N LEU A 337 -12.72 5.64 -0.70
CA LEU A 337 -11.86 4.44 -0.62
C LEU A 337 -12.60 3.19 -1.10
N SER A 338 -13.82 2.98 -0.61
CA SER A 338 -14.63 1.81 -0.96
C SER A 338 -14.96 1.78 -2.45
N GLY A 339 -15.41 2.90 -3.01
CA GLY A 339 -15.73 2.97 -4.45
C GLY A 339 -14.51 2.71 -5.32
N ALA A 340 -13.36 3.30 -4.97
CA ALA A 340 -12.14 3.17 -5.77
C ALA A 340 -11.54 1.76 -5.73
N LEU A 341 -11.52 1.11 -4.55
CA LEU A 341 -11.05 -0.27 -4.42
C LEU A 341 -11.98 -1.28 -5.09
N THR A 342 -13.30 -1.07 -5.02
CA THR A 342 -14.28 -1.92 -5.71
C THR A 342 -14.08 -1.85 -7.22
N ALA A 343 -14.01 -0.64 -7.79
CA ALA A 343 -13.76 -0.46 -9.22
C ALA A 343 -12.42 -1.08 -9.66
N PHE A 344 -11.37 -0.95 -8.84
CA PHE A 344 -10.07 -1.56 -9.13
C PHE A 344 -10.14 -3.09 -9.15
N GLN A 345 -10.75 -3.70 -8.13
CA GLN A 345 -10.91 -5.16 -8.05
C GLN A 345 -11.73 -5.70 -9.23
N ASP A 346 -12.89 -5.10 -9.51
CA ASP A 346 -13.74 -5.47 -10.65
C ASP A 346 -12.98 -5.34 -11.99
N THR A 347 -12.10 -4.33 -12.11
CA THR A 347 -11.23 -4.17 -13.28
C THR A 347 -10.20 -5.30 -13.37
N MET A 348 -9.55 -5.68 -12.26
CA MET A 348 -8.58 -6.79 -12.25
C MET A 348 -9.23 -8.13 -12.61
N GLU A 349 -10.48 -8.35 -12.17
CA GLU A 349 -11.29 -9.49 -12.58
C GLU A 349 -11.59 -9.46 -14.08
N SER A 350 -12.00 -8.31 -14.62
CA SER A 350 -12.29 -8.16 -16.06
C SER A 350 -11.06 -8.39 -16.95
N LEU A 351 -9.87 -8.05 -16.45
CA LEU A 351 -8.58 -8.29 -17.11
C LEU A 351 -8.06 -9.72 -16.92
N GLY A 352 -8.72 -10.55 -16.10
CA GLY A 352 -8.29 -11.92 -15.81
C GLY A 352 -7.03 -12.02 -14.95
N VAL A 353 -6.68 -10.96 -14.20
CA VAL A 353 -5.45 -10.87 -13.39
C VAL A 353 -5.70 -10.67 -11.89
N SER A 354 -6.94 -10.83 -11.42
CA SER A 354 -7.29 -10.69 -10.00
C SER A 354 -6.43 -11.56 -9.08
N ASN A 355 -6.13 -12.80 -9.50
CA ASN A 355 -5.23 -13.72 -8.76
C ASN A 355 -3.74 -13.39 -8.87
N ASN A 356 -3.38 -12.36 -9.63
CA ASN A 356 -2.01 -11.91 -9.85
C ASN A 356 -1.71 -10.57 -9.16
N VAL A 357 -2.74 -9.85 -8.72
CA VAL A 357 -2.60 -8.51 -8.14
C VAL A 357 -3.06 -8.54 -6.68
N THR A 358 -2.16 -8.19 -5.77
CA THR A 358 -2.50 -8.01 -4.35
C THR A 358 -2.56 -6.53 -4.03
N THR A 359 -3.75 -6.06 -3.64
CA THR A 359 -3.96 -4.70 -3.15
C THR A 359 -4.03 -4.71 -1.63
N PHE A 360 -3.34 -3.79 -0.97
CA PHE A 360 -3.42 -3.62 0.48
C PHE A 360 -3.48 -2.15 0.85
N THR A 361 -4.12 -1.86 1.98
CA THR A 361 -4.15 -0.52 2.57
C THR A 361 -3.17 -0.43 3.74
N ALA A 362 -2.61 0.75 3.94
CA ALA A 362 -1.81 1.08 5.11
C ALA A 362 -2.11 2.51 5.57
N SER A 363 -1.90 2.80 6.84
CA SER A 363 -2.00 4.13 7.42
C SER A 363 -0.91 4.28 8.48
N ASP A 364 -0.50 5.49 8.81
CA ASP A 364 0.48 5.77 9.86
C ASP A 364 0.10 5.14 11.20
N PHE A 365 -1.15 5.32 11.61
CA PHE A 365 -1.69 4.71 12.83
C PHE A 365 -3.22 4.67 12.78
N GLY A 366 -3.83 4.08 13.81
CA GLY A 366 -5.27 4.17 14.06
C GLY A 366 -5.61 5.32 15.00
N ARG A 367 -6.91 5.52 15.22
CA ARG A 367 -7.41 6.46 16.24
C ARG A 367 -7.73 5.74 17.54
N THR A 368 -7.61 6.44 18.66
CA THR A 368 -8.02 5.88 19.96
C THR A 368 -9.55 5.71 20.01
N PHE A 369 -10.03 4.77 20.84
CA PHE A 369 -11.46 4.51 20.96
C PHE A 369 -12.22 5.72 21.52
N ILE A 370 -11.70 6.38 22.55
CA ILE A 370 -12.37 7.49 23.23
C ILE A 370 -12.01 8.80 22.52
N SER A 371 -13.03 9.60 22.20
CA SER A 371 -12.82 10.93 21.63
C SER A 371 -12.31 11.91 22.69
N ASN A 372 -11.28 12.68 22.34
CA ASN A 372 -10.85 13.87 23.09
C ASN A 372 -11.39 15.18 22.46
N GLY A 373 -12.16 15.08 21.38
CA GLY A 373 -12.71 16.22 20.63
C GLY A 373 -11.70 17.08 19.85
N ARG A 374 -10.42 16.69 19.75
CA ARG A 374 -9.35 17.50 19.13
C ARG A 374 -8.44 16.76 18.16
N GLY A 375 -8.67 15.47 17.91
CA GLY A 375 -7.74 14.62 17.15
C GLY A 375 -7.37 13.39 17.95
#